data_AF-A0A382NQI5-F1
#
_entry.id   AF-A0A382NQI5-F1
#
_cell.length_a   1.000
_cell.length_b   1.000
_cell.length_c   1.000
_cell.angle_alpha   90.00
_cell.angle_beta   90.00
_cell.angle_gamma   90.00
#
_symmetry.space_group_name_H-M   'P 1'
#
loop_
_entity.id
_entity.type
_entity.pdbx_description
1 polymer ?
#
loop_
_entity_poly.entity_id
_entity_poly.type
_entity_poly.pdbx_seq_one_letter_code
_entity_poly.pdbx_strand_id
1 'polypeptide(L)'
;MKNIALLILILAVPAMGQLQQTVPAGHMTPVGGAGSSFPFNATVDHTWQWHYDSAQFAATYPIIINEISVSGLNGVPLAAFSFPSVEISMASSPTDYTVLGNTTQAGHSPTLAANLNADLTVVRPAAPWIGGAAAWQWHPFGLTTPFLYDPTQGNDLVVQIRKCGTTTVFGTSIHGQS
;
A
#
# COMPACT_ATOMS: atom_id res chain seq x y z
N MET A 1 0.47 21.43 59.78
CA MET A 1 0.58 21.63 58.31
C MET A 1 0.96 20.29 57.69
N LYS A 2 0.06 19.66 56.94
CA LYS A 2 0.30 18.35 56.31
C LYS A 2 0.81 18.58 54.89
N ASN A 3 2.05 18.19 54.62
CA ASN A 3 2.66 18.28 53.31
C ASN A 3 2.11 17.16 52.42
N ILE A 4 1.30 17.52 51.43
CA ILE A 4 0.84 16.60 50.38
C ILE A 4 1.96 16.53 49.34
N ALA A 5 2.68 15.40 49.30
CA ALA A 5 3.65 15.12 48.26
C ALA A 5 2.91 14.58 47.03
N LEU A 6 2.87 15.40 45.96
CA LEU A 6 2.32 15.01 44.66
C LEU A 6 3.35 14.15 43.92
N LEU A 7 3.09 12.84 43.82
CA LEU A 7 3.91 11.90 43.06
C LEU A 7 3.45 11.94 41.58
N ILE A 8 4.24 12.57 40.71
CA ILE A 8 3.99 12.55 39.26
C ILE A 8 4.69 11.33 38.68
N LEU A 9 3.92 10.28 38.40
CA LEU A 9 4.40 9.08 37.70
C LEU A 9 4.45 9.39 36.19
N ILE A 10 5.64 9.74 35.68
CA ILE A 10 5.87 9.89 34.24
C ILE A 10 5.96 8.48 33.65
N LEU A 11 4.86 8.00 33.08
CA LEU A 11 4.85 6.79 32.25
C LEU A 11 5.56 7.12 30.93
N ALA A 12 6.86 6.82 30.86
CA ALA A 12 7.60 6.84 29.62
C ALA A 12 7.09 5.70 28.73
N VAL A 13 6.11 5.99 27.88
CA VAL A 13 5.72 5.06 26.82
C VAL A 13 6.90 5.00 25.84
N PRO A 14 7.44 3.81 25.54
CA PRO A 14 8.47 3.70 24.51
C PRO A 14 7.86 4.20 23.20
N ALA A 15 8.49 5.20 22.59
CA ALA A 15 8.18 5.57 21.22
C ALA A 15 8.46 4.34 20.35
N MET A 16 7.42 3.64 19.93
CA MET A 16 7.55 2.57 18.94
C MET A 16 8.06 3.26 17.67
N GLY A 17 9.28 2.89 17.25
CA GLY A 17 9.92 3.46 16.07
C GLY A 17 9.07 3.24 14.81
N GLN A 18 9.35 4.01 13.77
CA GLN A 18 8.73 3.83 12.45
C GLN A 18 8.95 2.39 11.98
N LEU A 19 7.89 1.58 12.02
CA LEU A 19 7.93 0.19 11.59
C LEU A 19 7.80 0.14 10.07
N GLN A 20 8.74 -0.52 9.42
CA GLN A 20 8.61 -0.94 8.02
C GLN A 20 8.14 -2.40 8.02
N GLN A 21 7.13 -2.72 7.22
CA GLN A 21 6.71 -4.09 6.94
C GLN A 21 6.50 -4.28 5.45
N THR A 22 6.69 -5.50 4.98
CA THR A 22 6.04 -5.96 3.75
C THR A 22 4.64 -6.43 4.07
N VAL A 23 3.76 -6.42 3.08
CA VAL A 23 2.44 -7.03 3.18
C VAL A 23 2.31 -8.05 2.04
N PRO A 24 2.24 -9.35 2.34
CA PRO A 24 2.30 -9.99 3.67
C PRO A 24 3.60 -9.80 4.47
N ALA A 25 3.49 -9.86 5.79
CA ALA A 25 4.66 -9.82 6.68
C ALA A 25 5.67 -10.93 6.34
N GLY A 26 6.96 -10.67 6.56
CA GLY A 26 8.03 -11.65 6.35
C GLY A 26 8.54 -11.81 4.91
N HIS A 27 8.00 -11.06 3.95
CA HIS A 27 8.37 -11.10 2.53
C HIS A 27 9.40 -10.02 2.14
N MET A 28 10.28 -9.65 3.08
CA MET A 28 11.42 -8.75 2.82
C MET A 28 12.43 -9.38 1.85
N THR A 29 12.36 -10.69 1.62
CA THR A 29 13.10 -11.43 0.60
C THR A 29 12.19 -11.75 -0.59
N PRO A 30 12.70 -11.72 -1.84
CA PRO A 30 11.84 -11.78 -3.02
C PRO A 30 11.11 -13.13 -3.16
N VAL A 31 9.79 -13.14 -3.00
CA VAL A 31 8.91 -14.23 -3.43
C VAL A 31 7.62 -13.60 -3.94
N GLY A 32 7.26 -13.83 -5.21
CA GLY A 32 5.99 -13.38 -5.77
C GLY A 32 5.64 -14.04 -7.12
N GLY A 33 4.34 -14.24 -7.39
CA GLY A 33 3.80 -14.83 -8.62
C GLY A 33 2.61 -14.07 -9.25
N ALA A 34 2.49 -14.15 -10.59
CA ALA A 34 1.52 -13.60 -11.58
C ALA A 34 0.57 -12.38 -11.32
N GLY A 35 0.04 -12.12 -10.11
CA GLY A 35 -1.21 -11.34 -9.90
C GLY A 35 -1.19 -9.79 -9.98
N SER A 36 -0.10 -9.09 -9.67
CA SER A 36 -0.05 -7.61 -9.69
C SER A 36 1.05 -7.04 -10.57
N SER A 37 1.35 -7.77 -11.65
CA SER A 37 2.43 -7.47 -12.57
C SER A 37 2.27 -6.10 -13.21
N PHE A 38 3.32 -5.32 -13.05
CA PHE A 38 3.83 -4.45 -14.09
C PHE A 38 4.08 -5.17 -15.45
N PRO A 39 3.94 -4.48 -16.61
CA PRO A 39 3.30 -3.18 -16.72
C PRO A 39 1.85 -3.35 -16.29
N PHE A 40 1.33 -2.34 -15.59
CA PHE A 40 -0.11 -2.23 -15.37
C PHE A 40 -0.83 -2.34 -16.71
N ASN A 41 -1.34 -3.54 -17.00
CA ASN A 41 -1.54 -3.99 -18.37
C ASN A 41 -2.96 -3.62 -18.84
N ALA A 42 -3.00 -2.63 -19.74
CA ALA A 42 -3.94 -2.54 -20.86
C ALA A 42 -5.42 -2.26 -20.57
N THR A 43 -5.74 -1.15 -19.89
CA THR A 43 -7.08 -0.52 -19.98
C THR A 43 -6.96 0.93 -20.46
N VAL A 44 -8.03 1.43 -21.11
CA VAL A 44 -8.14 2.82 -21.60
C VAL A 44 -7.95 3.84 -20.47
N ASP A 45 -8.34 3.46 -19.24
CA ASP A 45 -8.50 4.39 -18.12
C ASP A 45 -7.26 4.49 -17.21
N HIS A 46 -6.21 3.69 -17.49
CA HIS A 46 -4.92 3.74 -16.79
C HIS A 46 -5.00 3.74 -15.24
N THR A 47 -5.96 2.99 -14.70
CA THR A 47 -6.26 2.91 -13.26
C THR A 47 -6.31 1.45 -12.79
N TRP A 48 -5.73 1.17 -11.63
CA TRP A 48 -5.63 -0.16 -11.03
C TRP A 48 -5.66 -0.06 -9.51
N GLN A 49 -6.02 -1.15 -8.85
CA GLN A 49 -6.06 -1.26 -7.40
C GLN A 49 -5.23 -2.45 -6.92
N TRP A 50 -4.45 -2.24 -5.88
CA TRP A 50 -3.90 -3.31 -5.06
C TRP A 50 -4.73 -3.44 -3.81
N HIS A 51 -5.06 -4.67 -3.44
CA HIS A 51 -5.85 -4.99 -2.27
C HIS A 51 -4.95 -5.77 -1.32
N TYR A 52 -4.91 -5.34 -0.07
CA TYR A 52 -4.11 -5.98 0.97
C TYR A 52 -5.03 -6.39 2.11
N ASP A 53 -5.14 -7.70 2.29
CA ASP A 53 -5.92 -8.32 3.37
C ASP A 53 -5.47 -7.77 4.73
N SER A 54 -6.43 -7.27 5.50
CA SER A 54 -6.21 -6.71 6.84
C SER A 54 -5.48 -7.66 7.79
N ALA A 55 -5.70 -8.98 7.66
CA ALA A 55 -5.05 -10.02 8.45
C ALA A 55 -3.55 -10.20 8.13
N GLN A 56 -3.08 -9.62 7.01
CA GLN A 56 -1.67 -9.67 6.61
C GLN A 56 -0.82 -8.56 7.26
N PHE A 57 -1.46 -7.63 7.97
CA PHE A 57 -0.79 -6.57 8.72
C PHE A 57 -0.37 -7.09 10.10
N ALA A 58 0.90 -6.86 10.48
CA ALA A 58 1.36 -7.22 11.82
C ALA A 58 0.80 -6.29 12.92
N ALA A 59 0.31 -5.11 12.54
CA ALA A 59 -0.24 -4.14 13.47
C ALA A 59 -1.61 -4.60 13.99
N THR A 60 -1.78 -4.54 15.31
CA THR A 60 -3.05 -4.87 15.99
C THR A 60 -3.73 -3.62 16.55
N TYR A 61 -3.49 -2.48 15.91
CA TYR A 61 -3.99 -1.15 16.29
C TYR A 61 -3.93 -0.23 15.07
N PRO A 62 -4.64 0.93 15.07
CA PRO A 62 -4.56 1.91 13.99
C PRO A 62 -3.13 2.38 13.71
N ILE A 63 -2.75 2.41 12.45
CA ILE A 63 -1.44 2.82 11.95
C ILE A 63 -1.53 4.00 11.00
N ILE A 64 -0.45 4.79 10.94
CA ILE A 64 -0.28 5.85 9.95
C ILE A 64 0.70 5.36 8.88
N ILE A 65 0.22 5.27 7.64
CA ILE A 65 1.02 4.96 6.47
C ILE A 65 1.59 6.28 5.93
N ASN A 66 2.90 6.44 6.04
CA ASN A 66 3.62 7.63 5.57
C ASN A 66 4.31 7.42 4.21
N GLU A 67 4.55 6.17 3.82
CA GLU A 67 5.18 5.83 2.56
C GLU A 67 4.76 4.41 2.15
N ILE A 68 4.68 4.17 0.85
CA ILE A 68 4.66 2.82 0.28
C ILE A 68 5.78 2.71 -0.74
N SER A 69 6.38 1.53 -0.85
CA SER A 69 7.49 1.32 -1.78
C SER A 69 7.29 0.06 -2.58
N VAL A 70 7.90 0.03 -3.76
CA VAL A 70 7.92 -1.14 -4.63
C VAL A 70 9.35 -1.53 -4.97
N SER A 71 9.61 -2.81 -5.12
CA SER A 71 10.91 -3.32 -5.59
C SER A 71 10.70 -4.23 -6.78
N GLY A 72 11.73 -4.40 -7.61
CA GLY A 72 11.69 -5.40 -8.67
C GLY A 72 11.52 -6.82 -8.10
N LEU A 73 10.78 -7.65 -8.83
CA LEU A 73 10.47 -9.02 -8.44
C LEU A 73 11.72 -9.90 -8.42
N ASN A 74 11.74 -10.91 -7.55
CA ASN A 74 12.79 -11.94 -7.52
C ASN A 74 14.23 -11.40 -7.41
N GLY A 75 14.42 -10.24 -6.78
CA GLY A 75 15.75 -9.64 -6.66
C GLY A 75 16.22 -8.92 -7.93
N VAL A 76 15.35 -8.81 -8.94
CA VAL A 76 15.69 -8.21 -10.23
C VAL A 76 15.77 -6.68 -10.08
N PRO A 77 16.87 -6.05 -10.53
CA PRO A 77 16.98 -4.60 -10.65
C PRO A 77 15.81 -3.98 -11.42
N LEU A 78 15.25 -2.89 -10.92
CA LEU A 78 14.31 -2.09 -11.69
C LEU A 78 15.07 -1.26 -12.72
N ALA A 79 14.64 -1.35 -13.98
CA ALA A 79 15.13 -0.45 -15.03
C ALA A 79 14.74 1.00 -14.72
N ALA A 80 15.51 1.95 -15.25
CA ALA A 80 15.16 3.36 -15.14
C ALA A 80 13.75 3.61 -15.71
N PHE A 81 13.00 4.49 -15.05
CA PHE A 81 11.64 4.82 -15.44
C PHE A 81 11.31 6.29 -15.28
N SER A 82 10.36 6.74 -16.09
CA SER A 82 9.81 8.08 -16.04
C SER A 82 8.33 8.03 -16.39
N PHE A 83 7.49 8.32 -15.41
CA PHE A 83 6.08 8.58 -15.61
C PHE A 83 5.84 10.08 -15.48
N PRO A 84 5.17 10.72 -16.45
CA PRO A 84 4.88 12.15 -16.36
C PRO A 84 3.82 12.46 -15.30
N SER A 85 2.96 11.49 -14.97
CA SER A 85 1.95 11.65 -13.92
C SER A 85 1.57 10.30 -13.31
N VAL A 86 1.75 10.20 -11.99
CA VAL A 86 1.25 9.10 -11.13
C VAL A 86 0.58 9.72 -9.92
N GLU A 87 -0.66 9.32 -9.69
CA GLU A 87 -1.47 9.61 -8.50
C GLU A 87 -1.68 8.32 -7.72
N ILE A 88 -1.62 8.42 -6.39
CA ILE A 88 -1.91 7.33 -5.47
C ILE A 88 -3.00 7.77 -4.51
N SER A 89 -4.02 6.94 -4.39
CA SER A 89 -5.06 7.08 -3.38
C SER A 89 -5.15 5.82 -2.54
N MET A 90 -5.48 5.97 -1.27
CA MET A 90 -5.69 4.87 -0.33
C MET A 90 -7.08 4.97 0.28
N ALA A 91 -7.71 3.82 0.51
CA ALA A 91 -8.98 3.70 1.23
C ALA A 91 -9.01 2.35 1.95
N SER A 92 -9.88 2.22 2.94
CA SER A 92 -10.34 0.90 3.36
C SER A 92 -11.34 0.34 2.35
N SER A 93 -11.41 -0.97 2.25
CA SER A 93 -12.40 -1.68 1.45
C SER A 93 -13.75 -1.77 2.17
N PRO A 94 -14.90 -1.68 1.46
CA PRO A 94 -16.21 -2.00 2.04
C PRO A 94 -16.42 -3.50 2.31
N THR A 95 -15.53 -4.36 1.80
CA THR A 95 -15.60 -5.82 1.91
C THR A 95 -14.23 -6.38 2.34
N ASP A 96 -14.24 -7.31 3.29
CA ASP A 96 -13.10 -8.20 3.57
C ASP A 96 -12.95 -9.20 2.40
N TYR A 97 -11.96 -8.98 1.52
CA TYR A 97 -11.75 -9.83 0.36
C TYR A 97 -10.88 -11.01 0.75
N THR A 98 -11.52 -12.10 1.14
CA THR A 98 -10.82 -13.38 1.13
C THR A 98 -10.52 -13.75 -0.33
N VAL A 99 -9.25 -14.09 -0.60
CA VAL A 99 -8.62 -14.48 -1.88
C VAL A 99 -9.49 -15.30 -2.85
N LEU A 100 -10.44 -16.06 -2.32
CA LEU A 100 -11.42 -16.82 -3.08
C LEU A 100 -12.78 -16.41 -2.56
N GLY A 101 -13.49 -15.56 -3.30
CA GLY A 101 -14.92 -15.36 -3.08
C GLY A 101 -15.57 -16.73 -2.96
N ASN A 102 -15.90 -17.14 -1.74
CA ASN A 102 -16.74 -18.30 -1.51
C ASN A 102 -18.18 -17.86 -1.79
N THR A 103 -19.11 -18.81 -1.95
CA THR A 103 -20.53 -18.55 -2.26
C THR A 103 -21.24 -17.59 -1.28
N THR A 104 -20.56 -17.13 -0.23
CA THR A 104 -21.01 -16.26 0.84
C THR A 104 -20.27 -14.91 0.94
N GLN A 105 -19.06 -14.75 0.40
CA GLN A 105 -18.29 -13.50 0.40
C GLN A 105 -18.11 -13.00 -1.04
N ALA A 106 -18.60 -11.79 -1.32
CA ALA A 106 -18.45 -11.17 -2.64
C ALA A 106 -16.96 -10.89 -2.92
N GLY A 107 -16.45 -11.39 -4.04
CA GLY A 107 -15.11 -11.03 -4.51
C GLY A 107 -15.00 -9.55 -4.90
N HIS A 108 -13.81 -9.12 -5.33
CA HIS A 108 -13.57 -7.75 -5.78
C HIS A 108 -14.60 -7.27 -6.81
N SER A 109 -15.08 -6.03 -6.65
CA SER A 109 -16.00 -5.44 -7.61
C SER A 109 -15.25 -5.11 -8.90
N PRO A 110 -15.83 -5.41 -10.08
CA PRO A 110 -15.29 -4.92 -11.35
C PRO A 110 -15.40 -3.40 -11.48
N THR A 111 -16.24 -2.74 -10.67
CA THR A 111 -16.33 -1.29 -10.58
C THR A 111 -15.37 -0.80 -9.51
N LEU A 112 -14.23 -0.22 -9.91
CA LEU A 112 -13.17 0.21 -8.98
C LEU A 112 -13.67 1.11 -7.84
N ALA A 113 -14.59 2.03 -8.12
CA ALA A 113 -15.16 2.92 -7.10
C ALA A 113 -15.95 2.18 -6.01
N ALA A 114 -16.50 1.00 -6.33
CA ALA A 114 -17.24 0.18 -5.36
C ALA A 114 -16.33 -0.62 -4.41
N ASN A 115 -15.00 -0.57 -4.60
CA ASN A 115 -14.01 -1.17 -3.71
C ASN A 115 -13.44 -0.15 -2.70
N LEU A 116 -13.93 1.09 -2.69
CA LEU A 116 -13.35 2.17 -1.89
C LEU A 116 -14.39 2.70 -0.90
N ASN A 117 -14.06 2.72 0.40
CA ASN A 117 -14.87 3.39 1.41
C ASN A 117 -14.76 4.92 1.35
N ALA A 118 -15.55 5.58 2.20
CA ALA A 118 -15.58 7.04 2.32
C ALA A 118 -14.29 7.66 2.89
N ASP A 119 -13.36 6.85 3.40
CA ASP A 119 -12.04 7.29 3.87
C ASP A 119 -11.02 7.46 2.73
N LEU A 120 -11.44 7.29 1.47
CA LEU A 120 -10.61 7.53 0.29
C LEU A 120 -9.85 8.84 0.37
N THR A 121 -8.53 8.73 0.38
CA THR A 121 -7.59 9.85 0.51
C THR A 121 -6.57 9.81 -0.62
N VAL A 122 -6.38 10.94 -1.31
CA VAL A 122 -5.25 11.12 -2.24
C VAL A 122 -3.98 11.31 -1.41
N VAL A 123 -3.17 10.26 -1.35
CA VAL A 123 -1.93 10.22 -0.55
C VAL A 123 -0.71 10.73 -1.33
N ARG A 124 -0.80 10.69 -2.66
CA ARG A 124 0.12 11.35 -3.59
C ARG A 124 -0.70 11.96 -4.73
N PRO A 125 -0.77 13.30 -4.84
CA PRO A 125 -1.36 13.97 -6.00
C PRO A 125 -0.65 13.58 -7.30
N ALA A 126 -1.37 13.68 -8.42
CA ALA A 126 -0.83 13.47 -9.76
C ALA A 126 0.45 14.28 -10.01
N ALA A 127 1.60 13.59 -10.04
CA ALA A 127 2.91 14.21 -10.23
C ALA A 127 3.90 13.24 -10.90
N PRO A 128 4.99 13.74 -11.53
CA PRO A 128 6.00 12.89 -12.13
C PRO A 128 6.61 11.91 -11.13
N TRP A 129 6.73 10.65 -11.53
CA TRP A 129 7.41 9.61 -10.75
C TRP A 129 8.54 9.04 -11.60
N ILE A 130 9.78 9.31 -11.15
CA ILE A 130 10.99 9.02 -11.90
C ILE A 130 11.90 8.20 -11.00
N GLY A 131 12.44 7.11 -11.54
CA GLY A 131 13.41 6.26 -10.86
C GLY A 131 14.61 6.01 -11.75
N GLY A 132 15.81 6.08 -11.17
CA GLY A 132 17.02 5.62 -11.85
C GLY A 132 17.09 4.10 -11.90
N ALA A 133 17.92 3.57 -12.80
CA ALA A 133 18.31 2.16 -12.74
C ALA A 133 19.10 1.94 -11.45
N ALA A 134 18.65 1.01 -10.62
CA ALA A 134 19.30 0.69 -9.35
C ALA A 134 19.39 -0.83 -9.20
N ALA A 135 20.40 -1.30 -8.46
CA ALA A 135 20.40 -2.66 -7.93
C ALA A 135 19.11 -2.91 -7.11
N TRP A 136 18.83 -4.15 -6.72
CA TRP A 136 17.61 -4.49 -5.95
C TRP A 136 17.39 -3.52 -4.77
N GLN A 137 16.45 -2.59 -4.96
CA GLN A 137 16.13 -1.52 -4.03
C GLN A 137 14.63 -1.27 -4.04
N TRP A 138 14.14 -0.84 -2.88
CA TRP A 138 12.78 -0.34 -2.73
C TRP A 138 12.72 1.09 -3.25
N HIS A 139 11.82 1.35 -4.19
CA HIS A 139 11.53 2.66 -4.74
C HIS A 139 10.28 3.21 -4.06
N PRO A 140 10.39 4.30 -3.29
CA PRO A 140 9.23 4.93 -2.67
C PRO A 140 8.34 5.58 -3.72
N PHE A 141 7.05 5.60 -3.43
CA PHE A 141 6.12 6.41 -4.20
C PHE A 141 6.22 7.89 -3.83
N GLY A 142 6.76 8.27 -2.66
CA GLY A 142 6.89 9.66 -2.26
C GLY A 142 5.51 10.25 -1.93
N LEU A 143 4.87 9.69 -0.90
CA LEU A 143 3.57 10.17 -0.44
C LEU A 143 3.72 11.57 0.20
N THR A 144 2.72 12.42 -0.01
CA THR A 144 2.68 13.78 0.56
C THR A 144 1.67 13.91 1.68
N THR A 145 0.70 12.98 1.75
CA THR A 145 -0.36 12.96 2.76
C THR A 145 -0.34 11.61 3.47
N PRO A 146 -0.16 11.58 4.81
CA PRO A 146 -0.28 10.34 5.56
C PRO A 146 -1.69 9.77 5.50
N PHE A 147 -1.80 8.44 5.58
CA PHE A 147 -3.09 7.74 5.61
C PHE A 147 -3.26 7.00 6.94
N LEU A 148 -4.38 7.22 7.63
CA LEU A 148 -4.74 6.48 8.83
C LEU A 148 -5.47 5.20 8.41
N TYR A 149 -4.92 4.04 8.76
CA TYR A 149 -5.50 2.73 8.47
C TYR A 149 -5.63 1.91 9.75
N ASP A 150 -6.74 1.21 9.93
CA ASP A 150 -7.00 0.36 11.09
C ASP A 150 -7.25 -1.09 10.64
N PRO A 151 -6.22 -1.96 10.65
CA PRO A 151 -6.38 -3.36 10.27
C PRO A 151 -7.29 -4.14 11.23
N THR A 152 -7.55 -3.64 12.44
CA THR A 152 -8.41 -4.34 13.41
C THR A 152 -9.89 -4.31 13.07
N GLN A 153 -10.29 -3.47 12.11
CA GLN A 153 -11.67 -3.38 11.62
C GLN A 153 -12.02 -4.49 10.63
N GLY A 154 -11.04 -5.29 10.19
CA GLY A 154 -11.24 -6.35 9.19
C GLY A 154 -11.43 -5.85 7.77
N ASN A 155 -11.32 -4.54 7.53
CA ASN A 155 -11.42 -3.96 6.19
C ASN A 155 -10.04 -3.95 5.53
N ASP A 156 -9.95 -4.48 4.32
CA ASP A 156 -8.72 -4.50 3.55
C ASP A 156 -8.23 -3.09 3.21
N LEU A 157 -6.92 -2.94 3.05
CA LEU A 157 -6.34 -1.72 2.51
C LEU A 157 -6.37 -1.78 0.98
N VAL A 158 -6.98 -0.78 0.35
CA VAL A 158 -6.98 -0.61 -1.10
C VAL A 158 -6.04 0.54 -1.47
N VAL A 159 -5.05 0.25 -2.32
CA VAL A 159 -4.15 1.23 -2.93
C VAL A 159 -4.54 1.39 -4.39
N GLN A 160 -5.19 2.50 -4.72
CA GLN A 160 -5.52 2.85 -6.09
C GLN A 160 -4.39 3.67 -6.71
N ILE A 161 -3.99 3.29 -7.92
CA ILE A 161 -2.94 3.95 -8.68
C ILE A 161 -3.55 4.39 -10.01
N ARG A 162 -3.37 5.67 -10.32
CA ARG A 162 -3.78 6.25 -11.60
C ARG A 162 -2.56 6.85 -12.26
N LYS A 163 -2.33 6.53 -13.53
CA LYS A 163 -1.28 7.15 -14.34
C LYS A 163 -1.87 7.89 -15.53
N CYS A 164 -1.17 8.90 -16.02
CA CYS A 164 -1.50 9.50 -17.31
C CYS A 164 -0.29 9.43 -18.25
N GLY A 165 -0.51 8.94 -19.47
CA GLY A 165 0.26 9.33 -20.65
C GLY A 165 1.66 8.73 -20.84
N THR A 166 1.82 7.42 -21.05
CA THR A 166 3.00 6.90 -21.78
C THR A 166 2.70 5.64 -22.61
N THR A 167 3.38 5.53 -23.76
CA THR A 167 3.62 4.30 -24.54
C THR A 167 4.71 3.42 -23.92
N THR A 168 5.30 3.84 -22.80
CA THR A 168 6.31 3.09 -22.06
C THR A 168 5.67 1.88 -21.39
N VAL A 169 5.83 0.74 -22.06
CA VAL A 169 5.57 -0.59 -21.53
C VAL A 169 6.78 -0.97 -20.66
N PHE A 170 6.51 -1.72 -19.62
CA PHE A 170 7.40 -1.84 -18.49
C PHE A 170 7.72 -3.35 -18.35
N GLY A 171 9.00 -3.72 -18.39
CA GLY A 171 9.43 -5.06 -18.82
C GLY A 171 9.51 -6.21 -17.81
N THR A 172 9.04 -6.12 -16.55
CA THR A 172 9.09 -7.22 -15.57
C THR A 172 8.20 -6.97 -14.34
N SER A 173 7.37 -7.97 -13.99
CA SER A 173 6.28 -7.93 -13.01
C SER A 173 6.71 -7.69 -11.55
N ILE A 174 5.77 -7.28 -10.68
CA ILE A 174 5.82 -7.29 -9.21
C ILE A 174 4.53 -8.00 -8.74
N HIS A 175 4.53 -8.74 -7.63
CA HIS A 175 3.32 -9.47 -7.18
C HIS A 175 3.06 -9.35 -5.67
N GLY A 176 1.98 -8.66 -5.27
CA GLY A 176 1.12 -8.97 -4.13
C GLY A 176 0.06 -10.02 -4.49
N GLN A 177 -0.09 -11.00 -3.62
CA GLN A 177 -1.17 -11.99 -3.62
C GLN A 177 -2.27 -11.48 -2.68
N SER A 178 -3.49 -11.39 -3.20
CA SER A 178 -4.62 -12.03 -2.52
C SER A 178 -4.83 -13.33 -3.29
#